data_AF-A0A5B7C401-F1
#
_entry.id   AF-A0A5B7C401-F1
#
_cell.length_a   1.000
_cell.length_b   1.000
_cell.length_c   1.000
_cell.angle_alpha   90.00
_cell.angle_beta   90.00
_cell.angle_gamma   90.00
#
_symmetry.space_group_name_H-M   'P 1'
#
loop_
_entity.id
_entity.type
_entity.pdbx_description
1 polymer ?
#
loop_
_entity_poly.entity_id
_entity_poly.type
_entity_poly.pdbx_seq_one_letter_code
_entity_poly.pdbx_strand_id
1 'polypeptide(L)'
;KETHCLQLSLQRYKGDDLSSVQYGELDELEQQLEQSVNKVRARKFQLLQQQLDNLQRTEKMLEKENQDMHHWLMSNHIEKQQAELDHHQQAMTELKLVGHQQVVMDQQFPFCGEEQQPSGVLQLAHFPLHLYPYHLQPTQPNLQESSLQHPGYE
;
A
#
# COMPACT_ATOMS: atom_id res chain seq x y z
N LYS A 1 -20.43 46.76 33.41
CA LYS A 1 -21.73 46.24 33.90
C LYS A 1 -22.11 44.98 33.12
N GLU A 2 -22.15 45.04 31.79
CA GLU A 2 -22.50 43.91 30.91
C GLU A 2 -21.57 42.69 31.06
N THR A 3 -20.25 42.91 31.15
CA THR A 3 -19.25 41.86 31.38
C THR A 3 -19.44 41.11 32.70
N HIS A 4 -19.78 41.83 33.77
CA HIS A 4 -20.04 41.23 35.09
C HIS A 4 -21.31 40.37 35.07
N CYS A 5 -22.38 40.84 34.41
CA CYS A 5 -23.60 40.05 34.24
C CYS A 5 -23.35 38.76 33.44
N LEU A 6 -22.55 38.83 32.37
CA LEU A 6 -22.16 37.66 31.58
C LEU A 6 -21.35 36.66 32.41
N GLN A 7 -20.44 37.16 33.26
CA GLN A 7 -19.59 36.31 34.10
C GLN A 7 -20.40 35.57 35.17
N LEU A 8 -21.35 36.25 35.81
CA LEU A 8 -22.31 35.62 36.73
C LEU A 8 -23.21 34.60 36.02
N SER A 9 -23.65 34.91 34.80
CA SER A 9 -24.43 33.96 34.00
C SER A 9 -23.61 32.71 33.66
N LEU A 10 -22.33 32.88 33.31
CA LEU A 10 -21.43 31.75 33.00
C LEU A 10 -21.18 30.88 34.22
N GLN A 11 -21.04 31.47 35.42
CA GLN A 11 -20.95 30.74 36.68
C GLN A 11 -22.19 29.86 36.90
N ARG A 12 -23.39 30.42 36.72
CA ARG A 12 -24.63 29.63 36.82
C ARG A 12 -24.67 28.49 35.82
N TYR A 13 -24.28 28.71 34.56
CA TYR A 13 -24.15 27.65 33.55
C TYR A 13 -23.16 26.55 33.92
N LYS A 14 -22.17 26.85 34.76
CA LYS A 14 -21.22 25.87 35.30
C LYS A 14 -21.71 25.16 36.56
N GLY A 15 -22.84 25.61 37.11
CA GLY A 15 -23.39 25.12 38.37
C GLY A 15 -22.85 25.83 39.62
N ASP A 16 -22.15 26.95 39.44
CA ASP A 16 -21.61 27.75 40.55
C ASP A 16 -22.69 28.70 41.12
N ASP A 17 -22.74 28.83 42.46
CA ASP A 17 -23.62 29.71 43.23
C ASP A 17 -25.09 29.73 42.76
N LEU A 18 -25.75 28.57 42.89
CA LEU A 18 -27.18 28.42 42.60
C LEU A 18 -28.08 28.76 43.80
N SER A 19 -27.50 29.20 44.92
CA SER A 19 -28.19 29.39 46.19
C SER A 19 -29.32 30.43 46.14
N SER A 20 -29.20 31.40 45.23
CA SER A 20 -30.17 32.48 45.02
C SER A 20 -31.12 32.26 43.84
N VAL A 21 -30.99 31.16 43.09
CA VAL A 21 -31.74 30.90 41.85
C VAL A 21 -33.08 30.25 42.20
N GLN A 22 -34.16 30.74 41.61
CA GLN A 22 -35.47 30.14 41.84
C GLN A 22 -35.63 28.82 41.08
N TYR A 23 -36.48 27.93 41.57
CA TYR A 23 -36.69 26.62 40.96
C TYR A 23 -37.07 26.69 39.48
N GLY A 24 -37.94 27.63 39.08
CA GLY A 24 -38.33 27.79 37.67
C GLY A 24 -37.17 28.22 36.77
N GLU A 25 -36.29 29.09 37.27
CA GLU A 25 -35.08 29.52 36.54
C GLU A 25 -34.06 28.37 36.44
N LEU A 26 -34.04 27.48 37.43
CA LEU A 26 -33.18 26.29 37.42
C LEU A 26 -33.66 25.26 36.38
N ASP A 27 -34.97 25.05 36.26
CA ASP A 27 -35.57 24.19 35.24
C ASP A 27 -35.27 24.70 33.82
N GLU A 28 -35.41 26.01 33.59
CA GLU A 28 -35.03 26.62 32.30
C GLU A 28 -33.53 26.45 32.01
N LEU A 29 -32.67 26.63 33.02
CA LEU A 29 -31.22 26.45 32.88
C LEU A 29 -30.86 25.01 32.51
N GLU A 30 -31.51 24.03 33.15
CA GLU A 30 -31.33 22.60 32.85
C GLU A 30 -31.73 22.29 31.40
N GLN A 31 -32.93 22.73 30.97
CA GLN A 31 -33.40 22.54 29.60
C GLN A 31 -32.44 23.17 28.57
N GLN A 32 -31.90 24.36 28.85
CA GLN A 32 -30.93 25.01 27.96
C GLN A 32 -29.60 24.26 27.88
N LEU A 33 -29.11 23.74 29.01
CA LEU A 33 -27.91 22.93 29.06
C LEU A 33 -28.10 21.62 28.29
N GLU A 34 -29.23 20.94 28.49
CA GLU A 34 -29.56 19.71 27.76
C GLU A 34 -29.58 19.95 26.24
N GLN A 35 -30.26 21.01 25.79
CA GLN A 35 -30.31 21.36 24.37
C GLN A 35 -28.92 21.68 23.81
N SER A 36 -28.10 22.42 24.56
CA SER A 36 -26.74 22.78 24.16
C SER A 36 -25.84 21.54 24.03
N VAL A 37 -25.88 20.65 25.03
CA VAL A 37 -25.14 19.38 25.03
C VAL A 37 -25.58 18.49 23.87
N ASN A 38 -26.88 18.38 23.62
CA ASN A 38 -27.40 17.60 22.50
C ASN A 38 -26.93 18.16 21.15
N LYS A 39 -26.90 19.48 20.97
CA LYS A 39 -26.33 20.13 19.76
C LYS A 39 -24.85 19.80 19.59
N VAL A 40 -24.05 19.93 20.66
CA VAL A 40 -22.62 19.60 20.62
C VAL A 40 -22.39 18.12 20.29
N ARG A 41 -23.14 17.22 20.91
CA ARG A 41 -23.05 15.77 20.66
C ARG A 41 -23.42 15.44 19.22
N ALA A 42 -24.54 15.98 18.72
CA ALA A 42 -24.97 15.79 17.34
C ALA A 42 -23.89 16.27 16.36
N ARG A 43 -23.30 17.45 16.60
CA ARG A 43 -22.24 17.97 15.75
C ARG A 43 -20.98 17.11 15.79
N LYS A 44 -20.55 16.65 16.97
CA LYS A 44 -19.42 15.73 17.12
C LYS A 44 -19.65 14.43 16.35
N PHE A 45 -20.84 13.85 16.47
CA PHE A 45 -21.20 12.62 15.76
C PHE A 45 -21.17 12.82 14.24
N GLN A 46 -21.77 13.90 13.72
CA GLN A 46 -21.71 14.24 12.30
C GLN A 46 -20.27 14.35 11.79
N LEU A 47 -19.40 15.04 12.53
CA LEU A 47 -17.99 15.20 12.14
C LEU A 47 -17.25 13.86 12.15
N LEU A 48 -17.47 13.02 13.17
CA LEU A 48 -16.87 11.68 13.23
C LEU A 48 -17.33 10.80 12.06
N GLN A 49 -18.62 10.84 11.73
CA GLN A 49 -19.16 10.11 10.59
C GLN A 49 -18.54 10.58 9.27
N GLN A 50 -18.38 11.90 9.09
CA GLN A 50 -17.69 12.44 7.92
C GLN A 50 -16.23 11.97 7.81
N GLN A 51 -15.51 11.89 8.94
CA GLN A 51 -14.14 11.37 8.98
C GLN A 51 -14.09 9.89 8.61
N LEU A 52 -14.99 9.08 9.16
CA LEU A 52 -15.11 7.66 8.82
C LEU A 52 -15.35 7.47 7.31
N ASP A 53 -16.32 8.21 6.76
CA ASP A 53 -16.65 8.14 5.33
C ASP A 53 -15.46 8.54 4.44
N ASN A 54 -14.70 9.58 4.83
CA ASN A 54 -13.51 10.01 4.09
C ASN A 54 -12.41 8.94 4.12
N LEU A 55 -12.16 8.34 5.28
CA LEU A 55 -11.19 7.25 5.41
C LEU A 55 -11.61 6.05 4.56
N GLN A 56 -12.88 5.64 4.60
CA GLN A 56 -13.38 4.52 3.80
C GLN A 56 -13.26 4.77 2.29
N ARG A 57 -13.49 6.01 1.83
CA ARG A 57 -13.27 6.36 0.41
C ARG A 57 -11.79 6.27 0.03
N THR A 58 -10.92 6.75 0.92
CA THR A 58 -9.47 6.74 0.72
C THR A 58 -8.94 5.30 0.66
N GLU A 59 -9.38 4.45 1.59
CA GLU A 59 -9.08 3.02 1.62
C GLU A 59 -9.45 2.35 0.29
N LYS A 60 -10.70 2.49 -0.16
CA LYS A 60 -11.16 1.91 -1.43
C LYS A 60 -10.37 2.39 -2.64
N MET A 61 -9.99 3.67 -2.66
CA MET A 61 -9.18 4.23 -3.73
C MET A 61 -7.78 3.59 -3.75
N LEU A 62 -7.12 3.52 -2.60
CA LEU A 62 -5.80 2.92 -2.47
C LEU A 62 -5.81 1.41 -2.76
N GLU A 63 -6.83 0.68 -2.31
CA GLU A 63 -7.01 -0.72 -2.64
C GLU A 63 -7.11 -0.94 -4.16
N LYS A 64 -7.86 -0.07 -4.85
CA LYS A 64 -7.98 -0.13 -6.30
C LYS A 64 -6.65 0.18 -6.99
N GLU A 65 -5.97 1.25 -6.60
CA GLU A 65 -4.65 1.59 -7.17
C GLU A 65 -3.62 0.48 -6.96
N ASN A 66 -3.65 -0.17 -5.80
CA ASN A 66 -2.77 -1.30 -5.50
C ASN A 66 -3.10 -2.53 -6.36
N GLN A 67 -4.39 -2.84 -6.54
CA GLN A 67 -4.82 -3.91 -7.46
C GLN A 67 -4.39 -3.63 -8.91
N ASP A 68 -4.57 -2.40 -9.37
CA ASP A 68 -4.18 -1.97 -10.72
C ASP A 68 -2.66 -2.09 -10.91
N MET A 69 -1.87 -1.65 -9.93
CA MET A 69 -0.41 -1.78 -9.94
C MET A 69 0.04 -3.25 -9.92
N HIS A 70 -0.57 -4.08 -9.08
CA HIS A 70 -0.28 -5.51 -9.03
C HIS A 70 -0.58 -6.18 -10.36
N HIS A 71 -1.72 -5.86 -10.98
CA HIS A 71 -2.06 -6.37 -12.31
C HIS A 71 -1.04 -5.92 -13.36
N TRP A 72 -0.68 -4.64 -13.37
CA TRP A 72 0.31 -4.10 -14.30
C TRP A 72 1.67 -4.79 -14.17
N LEU A 73 2.16 -4.97 -12.94
CA LEU A 73 3.42 -5.67 -12.68
C LEU A 73 3.38 -7.13 -13.17
N MET A 74 2.27 -7.83 -12.91
CA MET A 74 2.10 -9.21 -13.36
C MET A 74 2.08 -9.32 -14.88
N SER A 75 1.31 -8.46 -15.57
CA SER A 75 1.25 -8.42 -17.03
C SER A 75 2.62 -8.11 -17.64
N ASN A 76 3.34 -7.12 -17.10
CA ASN A 76 4.66 -6.76 -17.60
C ASN A 76 5.68 -7.90 -17.41
N HIS A 77 5.61 -8.62 -16.28
CA HIS A 77 6.46 -9.79 -16.06
C HIS A 77 6.15 -10.92 -17.04
N ILE A 78 4.87 -11.17 -17.34
CA ILE A 78 4.44 -12.19 -18.31
C ILE A 78 4.91 -11.81 -19.72
N GLU A 79 4.70 -10.55 -20.14
CA GLU A 79 5.16 -10.04 -21.45
C GLU A 79 6.66 -10.19 -21.62
N LYS A 80 7.45 -9.85 -20.59
CA LYS A 80 8.90 -10.01 -20.62
C LYS A 80 9.31 -11.49 -20.76
N GLN A 81 8.69 -12.39 -20.00
CA GLN A 81 8.96 -13.82 -20.11
C GLN A 81 8.61 -14.36 -21.50
N GLN A 82 7.48 -13.92 -22.07
CA GLN A 82 7.08 -14.32 -23.41
C GLN A 82 8.07 -13.82 -24.47
N ALA A 83 8.51 -12.57 -24.39
CA ALA A 83 9.50 -12.01 -25.31
C ALA A 83 10.85 -12.75 -25.25
N GLU A 84 11.30 -13.14 -24.05
CA GLU A 84 12.51 -13.94 -23.87
C GLU A 84 12.38 -15.35 -24.50
N LEU A 85 11.22 -16.00 -24.32
CA LEU A 85 10.93 -17.29 -24.95
C LEU A 85 10.88 -17.19 -26.49
N ASP A 86 10.21 -16.15 -27.01
CA ASP A 86 10.09 -15.92 -28.45
C ASP A 86 11.46 -15.63 -29.08
N HIS A 87 12.29 -14.81 -28.43
CA HIS A 87 13.65 -14.54 -28.88
C HIS A 87 14.52 -15.81 -28.87
N HIS A 88 14.40 -16.64 -27.83
CA HIS A 88 15.12 -17.92 -27.79
C HIS A 88 14.67 -18.86 -28.91
N GLN A 89 13.37 -18.95 -29.18
CA GLN A 89 12.84 -19.79 -30.25
C GLN A 89 13.28 -19.31 -31.65
N GLN A 90 13.33 -17.99 -31.87
CA GLN A 90 13.88 -17.42 -33.10
C GLN A 90 15.36 -17.76 -33.27
N ALA A 91 16.19 -17.57 -32.23
CA ALA A 91 17.60 -17.94 -32.26
C ALA A 91 17.82 -19.44 -32.54
N MET A 92 17.01 -20.32 -31.94
CA MET A 92 17.03 -21.76 -32.23
C MET A 92 16.63 -22.08 -33.68
N THR A 93 15.68 -21.34 -34.24
CA THR A 93 15.24 -21.51 -35.63
C THR A 93 16.34 -21.06 -36.60
N GLU A 94 16.98 -19.92 -36.34
CA GLU A 94 18.13 -19.44 -37.12
C GLU A 94 19.31 -20.42 -37.06
N LEU A 95 19.67 -20.92 -35.87
CA LEU A 95 20.69 -21.97 -35.72
C LEU A 95 20.35 -23.22 -36.53
N LYS A 96 19.08 -23.63 -36.57
CA LYS A 96 18.64 -24.78 -37.37
C LYS A 96 18.75 -24.52 -38.88
N LEU A 97 18.47 -23.29 -39.34
CA LEU A 97 18.67 -22.89 -40.74
C LEU A 97 20.15 -22.81 -41.11
N VAL A 98 21.01 -22.24 -40.26
CA VAL A 98 22.46 -22.18 -40.47
C VAL A 98 23.06 -23.58 -40.49
N GLY A 99 22.64 -24.48 -39.61
CA GLY A 99 23.04 -25.88 -39.64
C GLY A 99 22.63 -26.58 -40.95
N HIS A 100 21.44 -26.31 -41.48
CA HIS A 100 21.04 -26.82 -42.80
C HIS A 100 21.87 -26.22 -43.94
N GLN A 101 22.19 -24.92 -43.89
CA GLN A 101 23.05 -24.28 -44.88
C GLN A 101 24.48 -24.84 -44.83
N GLN A 102 25.00 -25.16 -43.64
CA GLN A 102 26.29 -25.79 -43.47
C GLN A 102 26.30 -27.22 -44.02
N VAL A 103 25.25 -28.02 -43.79
CA VAL A 103 25.09 -29.34 -44.41
C VAL A 103 25.00 -29.24 -45.94
N VAL A 104 24.37 -28.20 -46.49
CA VAL A 104 24.29 -27.97 -47.94
C VAL A 104 25.65 -27.51 -48.51
N MET A 105 26.40 -26.67 -47.79
CA MET A 105 27.75 -26.25 -48.19
C MET A 105 28.75 -27.43 -48.15
N ASP A 106 28.70 -28.28 -47.12
CA ASP A 106 29.52 -29.50 -47.00
C ASP A 106 29.18 -30.53 -48.09
N GLN A 107 27.92 -30.58 -48.56
CA GLN A 107 27.52 -31.42 -49.70
C GLN A 107 27.96 -30.85 -51.06
N GLN A 108 28.18 -29.54 -51.17
CA GLN A 108 28.52 -28.87 -52.44
C GLN A 108 30.04 -28.79 -52.69
N PHE A 109 30.88 -28.92 -51.66
CA PHE A 109 32.33 -29.06 -51.80
C PHE A 109 32.87 -30.16 -50.87
N PRO A 110 33.13 -31.39 -51.37
CA PRO A 110 33.77 -32.42 -50.58
C PRO A 110 35.27 -32.10 -50.50
N PHE A 111 35.67 -31.31 -49.51
CA PHE A 111 37.09 -31.17 -49.18
C PHE A 111 37.55 -32.47 -48.52
N CYS A 112 38.19 -33.32 -49.32
CA CYS A 112 38.85 -34.53 -48.88
C CYS A 112 40.21 -34.17 -48.26
N GLY A 113 40.44 -34.55 -46.99
CA GLY A 113 41.80 -34.52 -46.43
C GLY A 113 41.90 -34.42 -44.91
N GLU A 114 41.92 -35.58 -44.28
CA GLU A 114 42.63 -35.94 -43.03
C GLU A 114 42.09 -35.49 -41.65
N GLU A 115 42.26 -36.44 -40.74
CA GLU A 115 41.78 -36.52 -39.36
C GLU A 115 42.26 -35.39 -38.46
N GLN A 116 41.37 -34.87 -37.63
CA GLN A 116 41.60 -34.74 -36.17
C GLN A 116 40.30 -34.37 -35.45
N GLN A 117 39.99 -35.12 -34.39
CA GLN A 117 38.81 -34.95 -33.54
C GLN A 117 38.65 -33.51 -33.05
N PRO A 118 37.41 -32.97 -32.99
CA PRO A 118 37.17 -31.71 -32.34
C PRO A 118 37.17 -31.91 -30.81
N SER A 119 38.22 -31.39 -30.17
CA SER A 119 38.17 -31.01 -28.75
C SER A 119 37.10 -29.93 -28.59
N GLY A 120 35.89 -30.32 -28.18
CA GLY A 120 34.75 -29.42 -28.06
C GLY A 120 33.80 -29.85 -26.94
N VAL A 121 34.33 -30.28 -25.80
CA VAL A 121 33.51 -30.47 -24.60
C VAL A 121 33.27 -29.10 -23.98
N LEU A 122 32.27 -28.37 -24.47
CA LEU A 122 31.66 -27.27 -23.71
C LEU A 122 30.22 -27.67 -23.41
N GLN A 123 30.11 -28.41 -22.31
CA GLN A 123 28.89 -28.81 -21.65
C GLN A 123 28.14 -27.54 -21.21
N LEU A 124 27.04 -27.20 -21.90
CA LEU A 124 26.18 -26.09 -21.47
C LEU A 124 25.56 -26.47 -20.12
N ALA A 125 25.97 -25.76 -19.07
CA ALA A 125 25.37 -25.87 -17.75
C ALA A 125 23.90 -25.43 -17.83
N HIS A 126 23.01 -26.36 -17.54
CA HIS A 126 21.60 -26.12 -17.30
C HIS A 126 21.48 -25.32 -15.99
N PHE A 127 21.17 -24.03 -16.09
CA PHE A 127 20.86 -23.22 -14.91
C PHE A 127 19.47 -23.63 -14.39
N PRO A 128 19.33 -24.02 -13.11
CA PRO A 128 18.01 -24.24 -12.55
C PRO A 128 17.31 -22.89 -12.44
N LEU A 129 16.10 -22.79 -12.99
CA LEU A 129 15.17 -21.70 -12.76
C LEU A 129 14.86 -21.65 -11.27
N HIS A 130 15.59 -20.80 -10.54
CA HIS A 130 15.28 -20.53 -9.14
C HIS A 130 14.08 -19.59 -9.11
N LEU A 131 12.87 -20.18 -9.20
CA LEU A 131 11.64 -19.48 -8.84
C LEU A 131 11.72 -19.18 -7.34
N TYR A 132 12.11 -17.96 -6.99
CA TYR A 132 11.83 -17.42 -5.67
C TYR A 132 10.45 -16.77 -5.70
N PRO A 133 9.46 -17.29 -4.95
CA PRO A 133 8.27 -16.52 -4.68
C PRO A 133 8.68 -15.39 -3.75
N TYR A 134 8.47 -14.13 -4.18
CA TYR A 134 8.59 -12.98 -3.30
C TYR A 134 7.57 -13.13 -2.16
N HIS A 135 8.00 -13.67 -1.02
CA HIS A 135 7.22 -13.59 0.21
C HIS A 135 7.34 -12.16 0.74
N LEU A 136 6.40 -11.31 0.32
CA LEU A 136 6.14 -10.06 1.02
C LEU A 136 5.62 -10.43 2.40
N GLN A 137 6.46 -10.29 3.43
CA GLN A 137 5.98 -10.32 4.80
C GLN A 137 4.99 -9.17 4.96
N PRO A 138 3.83 -9.39 5.62
CA PRO A 138 3.00 -8.27 6.03
C PRO A 138 3.88 -7.43 6.96
N THR A 139 4.26 -6.23 6.52
CA THR A 139 4.81 -5.23 7.43
C THR A 139 3.75 -4.96 8.48
N GLN A 140 3.85 -5.64 9.61
CA GLN A 140 3.13 -5.26 10.81
C GLN A 140 3.53 -3.82 11.14
N PRO A 141 2.59 -2.95 11.55
CA PRO A 141 2.97 -1.67 12.10
C PRO A 141 3.73 -1.96 13.38
N ASN A 142 5.01 -1.60 13.44
CA ASN A 142 5.76 -1.57 14.68
C ASN A 142 5.04 -0.59 15.64
N LEU A 143 4.18 -1.12 16.50
CA LEU A 143 3.85 -0.50 17.79
C LEU A 143 5.07 -0.67 18.69
N GLN A 144 6.09 0.17 18.46
CA GLN A 144 7.14 0.39 19.46
C GLN A 144 6.71 1.58 20.32
N GLU A 145 5.75 1.33 21.21
CA GLU A 145 5.67 2.12 22.44
C GLU A 145 6.59 1.50 23.50
N SER A 146 7.26 2.40 24.23
CA SER A 146 7.84 2.20 25.57
C SER A 146 9.22 1.54 25.68
N SER A 147 10.27 2.37 25.64
CA SER A 147 11.23 2.40 26.77
C SER A 147 12.14 3.62 26.73
N LEU A 148 12.00 4.47 27.79
CA LEU A 148 13.05 5.30 28.41
C LEU A 148 13.57 6.48 27.56
N GLN A 149 13.54 7.75 27.98
CA GLN A 149 14.02 8.30 29.25
C GLN A 149 13.56 9.77 29.36
N HIS A 150 13.03 10.15 30.53
CA HIS A 150 13.18 11.51 31.03
C HIS A 150 14.65 11.79 31.38
N PRO A 151 15.21 12.93 31.00
CA PRO A 151 16.11 13.67 31.85
C PRO A 151 15.36 14.90 32.40
N GLY A 152 15.45 15.09 33.71
CA GLY A 152 14.68 16.06 34.47
C GLY A 152 15.12 17.51 34.30
N TYR A 153 14.35 18.39 34.92
CA TYR A 153 14.84 19.58 35.60
C TYR A 153 14.05 19.72 36.91
N GLU A 154 14.81 20.14 37.92
CA GLU A 154 14.49 20.35 39.33
C GLU A 154 13.30 21.29 39.59
#